data_AF-A0A3M1WXM5-F1
#
_entry.id   AF-A0A3M1WXM5-F1
#
_cell.length_a   1.000
_cell.length_b   1.000
_cell.length_c   1.000
_cell.angle_alpha   90.00
_cell.angle_beta   90.00
_cell.angle_gamma   90.00
#
_symmetry.space_group_name_H-M   'P 1'
#
loop_
_entity.id
_entity.type
_entity.pdbx_description
1 polymer ?
#
loop_
_entity_poly.entity_id
_entity_poly.type
_entity_poly.pdbx_seq_one_letter_code
_entity_poly.pdbx_strand_id
1 'polypeptide(L)'
;MEPDRYQEIERYLRQEMSPAEQAAFEAQLAQDPALHASLKAEKALVSALRTHTHQRLKDQLQDVEAGLPPLRPRPRWPLYAALAAAAVLLLLWLIRRPAPTSESLYQEFAAHYDSGLLTRAEGTPPGCTAYFEAISHYEDRAYGEAFSRLTALPATDSCGLPAAEWQLLTGIAALQSGETAQALSYLTPLVESQEAARWFVALAQLRQGNEAGLRATLAYWDDRTGYYAQLAQQLRDALP
;
A
#
# COMPACT_ATOMS: atom_id res chain seq x y z
N MET A 1 65.67 -44.90 24.88
CA MET A 1 65.34 -43.65 24.17
C MET A 1 65.00 -42.63 25.21
N GLU A 2 65.72 -41.50 25.25
CA GLU A 2 65.39 -40.42 26.17
C GLU A 2 64.06 -39.76 25.76
N PRO A 3 63.14 -39.50 26.71
CA PRO A 3 61.80 -38.97 26.42
C PRO A 3 61.81 -37.62 25.69
N ASP A 4 62.87 -36.82 25.85
CA ASP A 4 63.03 -35.51 25.18
C ASP A 4 63.14 -35.64 23.66
N ARG A 5 63.83 -36.67 23.14
CA ARG A 5 64.08 -36.82 21.70
C ARG A 5 62.81 -37.11 20.90
N TYR A 6 61.85 -37.78 21.53
CA TYR A 6 60.56 -38.08 20.90
C TYR A 6 59.68 -36.83 20.81
N GLN A 7 59.67 -36.00 21.85
CA GLN A 7 58.92 -34.74 21.86
C GLN A 7 59.45 -33.75 20.81
N GLU A 8 60.76 -33.70 20.59
CA GLU A 8 61.35 -32.88 19.54
C GLU A 8 60.90 -33.34 18.14
N ILE A 9 60.90 -34.66 17.88
CA ILE A 9 60.40 -35.22 16.61
C ILE A 9 58.93 -34.84 16.41
N GLU A 10 58.08 -34.97 17.44
CA GLU A 10 56.66 -34.61 17.34
C GLU A 10 56.45 -33.12 17.06
N ARG A 11 57.14 -32.23 17.79
CA ARG A 11 57.07 -30.78 17.59
C ARG A 11 57.53 -30.39 16.17
N TYR A 12 58.58 -31.03 15.66
CA TYR A 12 59.04 -30.83 14.28
C TYR A 12 57.98 -31.28 13.26
N LEU A 13 57.38 -32.47 13.43
CA LEU A 13 56.36 -32.98 12.52
C LEU A 13 55.05 -32.18 12.54
N ARG A 14 54.73 -31.55 13.68
CA ARG A 14 53.56 -30.68 13.85
C ARG A 14 53.82 -29.21 13.45
N GLN A 15 55.06 -28.87 13.06
CA GLN A 15 55.47 -27.49 12.73
C GLN A 15 55.35 -26.52 13.92
N GLU A 16 55.58 -27.01 15.14
CA GLU A 16 55.50 -26.25 16.40
C GLU A 16 56.88 -25.74 16.88
N MET A 17 57.92 -25.92 16.06
CA MET A 17 59.25 -25.36 16.30
C MET A 17 59.37 -23.97 15.66
N SER A 18 60.04 -23.04 16.34
CA SER A 18 60.45 -21.77 15.73
C SER A 18 61.49 -22.00 14.63
N PRO A 19 61.66 -21.06 13.68
CA PRO A 19 62.64 -21.21 12.60
C PRO A 19 64.08 -21.46 13.08
N ALA A 20 64.47 -20.88 14.23
CA ALA A 20 65.78 -21.09 14.82
C ALA A 20 65.95 -22.49 15.43
N GLU A 21 64.93 -22.99 16.14
CA GLU A 21 64.91 -24.35 16.67
C GLU A 21 64.89 -25.39 15.55
N GLN A 22 64.14 -25.13 14.48
CA GLN A 22 64.06 -26.01 13.33
C GLN A 22 65.42 -26.18 12.63
N ALA A 23 66.13 -25.06 12.41
CA ALA A 23 67.48 -25.10 11.82
C ALA A 23 68.47 -25.86 12.70
N ALA A 24 68.37 -25.72 14.03
CA ALA A 24 69.19 -26.46 14.98
C ALA A 24 68.88 -27.97 14.95
N PHE A 25 67.59 -28.34 14.90
CA PHE A 25 67.15 -29.73 14.80
C PHE A 25 67.57 -30.38 13.48
N GLU A 26 67.48 -29.65 12.36
CA GLU A 26 67.95 -30.12 11.05
C GLU A 26 69.47 -30.30 11.00
N ALA A 27 70.23 -29.44 11.67
CA ALA A 27 71.67 -29.61 11.83
C ALA A 27 72.01 -30.86 12.66
N GLN A 28 71.23 -31.16 13.71
CA GLN A 28 71.39 -32.39 14.51
C GLN A 28 71.02 -33.65 13.72
N LEU A 29 69.97 -33.60 12.90
CA LEU A 29 69.59 -34.70 12.01
C LEU A 29 70.69 -35.08 11.02
N ALA A 30 71.48 -34.12 10.57
CA ALA A 30 72.62 -34.37 9.67
C ALA A 30 73.80 -35.06 10.38
N GLN A 31 73.90 -34.92 11.71
CA GLN A 31 75.00 -35.43 12.52
C GLN A 31 74.66 -36.75 13.24
N ASP A 32 73.37 -37.05 13.46
CA ASP A 32 72.91 -38.25 14.17
C ASP A 32 72.03 -39.16 13.29
N PRO A 33 72.60 -40.26 12.75
CA PRO A 33 71.85 -41.24 11.95
C PRO A 33 70.70 -41.93 12.70
N ALA A 34 70.79 -42.09 14.02
CA ALA A 34 69.74 -42.72 14.83
C ALA A 34 68.52 -41.81 14.99
N LEU A 35 68.74 -40.49 15.08
CA LEU A 35 67.67 -39.50 15.06
C LEU A 35 66.93 -39.50 13.72
N HIS A 36 67.69 -39.55 12.62
CA HIS A 36 67.12 -39.60 11.27
C HIS A 36 66.26 -40.86 11.06
N ALA A 37 66.72 -42.02 11.54
CA ALA A 37 65.94 -43.26 11.47
C ALA A 37 64.62 -43.18 12.26
N SER A 38 64.65 -42.57 13.44
CA SER A 38 63.48 -42.38 14.30
C SER A 38 62.45 -41.44 13.66
N LEU A 39 62.90 -40.32 13.09
CA LEU A 39 62.04 -39.40 12.35
C LEU A 39 61.38 -40.07 11.12
N LYS A 40 62.13 -40.91 10.39
CA LYS A 40 61.60 -41.64 9.23
C LYS A 40 60.52 -42.64 9.63
N ALA A 41 60.73 -43.37 10.74
CA ALA A 41 59.75 -44.31 11.27
C ALA A 41 58.45 -43.60 11.68
N GLU A 42 58.57 -42.46 12.39
CA GLU A 42 57.42 -41.68 12.83
C GLU A 42 56.65 -41.08 11.64
N LYS A 43 57.35 -40.53 10.64
CA LYS A 43 56.72 -40.06 9.38
C LYS A 43 55.96 -41.17 8.67
N ALA A 44 56.52 -42.38 8.62
CA ALA A 44 55.86 -43.52 7.99
C ALA A 44 54.58 -43.93 8.74
N LEU A 45 54.62 -43.96 10.07
CA LEU A 45 53.47 -44.28 10.92
C LEU A 45 52.35 -43.25 10.76
N VAL A 46 52.66 -41.95 10.84
CA VAL A 46 51.70 -40.86 10.65
C VAL A 46 51.07 -40.89 9.25
N SER A 47 51.88 -41.16 8.23
CA SER A 47 51.39 -41.29 6.84
C SER A 47 50.44 -42.48 6.66
N ALA A 48 50.80 -43.63 7.24
CA ALA A 48 49.96 -44.82 7.20
C ALA A 48 48.60 -44.60 7.90
N LEU A 49 48.62 -43.96 9.08
CA LEU A 49 47.40 -43.60 9.81
C LEU A 49 46.53 -42.64 9.02
N ARG A 50 47.09 -41.56 8.44
CA ARG A 50 46.35 -40.60 7.61
C ARG A 50 45.71 -41.26 6.39
N THR A 51 46.45 -42.15 5.74
CA THR A 51 45.94 -42.86 4.56
C THR A 51 44.77 -43.76 4.93
N HIS A 52 44.88 -44.50 6.04
CA HIS A 52 43.82 -45.38 6.52
C HIS A 52 42.57 -44.60 6.97
N THR A 53 42.73 -43.47 7.66
CA THR A 53 41.59 -42.63 8.08
C THR A 53 40.89 -41.97 6.91
N HIS A 54 41.65 -41.47 5.92
CA HIS A 54 41.09 -40.92 4.68
C HIS A 54 40.29 -41.97 3.91
N GLN A 55 40.82 -43.19 3.77
CA GLN A 55 40.12 -44.25 3.07
C GLN A 55 38.81 -44.61 3.78
N ARG A 56 38.86 -44.79 5.11
CA ARG A 56 37.66 -45.08 5.91
C ARG A 56 36.60 -43.98 5.81
N LEU A 57 37.01 -42.72 5.84
CA LEU A 57 36.07 -41.59 5.69
C LEU A 57 35.45 -41.57 4.30
N LYS A 58 36.24 -41.85 3.26
CA LYS A 58 35.75 -41.94 1.89
C LYS A 58 34.73 -43.06 1.74
N ASP A 59 35.01 -44.23 2.29
CA ASP A 59 34.11 -45.38 2.23
C ASP A 59 32.79 -45.07 2.99
N GLN A 60 32.88 -44.43 4.17
CA GLN A 60 31.69 -43.98 4.91
C GLN A 60 30.84 -42.95 4.15
N LEU A 61 31.48 -42.00 3.44
CA LEU A 61 30.76 -41.03 2.62
C LEU A 61 30.09 -41.68 1.42
N GLN A 62 30.75 -42.64 0.79
CA GLN A 62 30.19 -43.40 -0.33
C GLN A 62 28.99 -44.25 0.09
N ASP A 63 29.03 -44.87 1.25
CA ASP A 63 27.89 -45.62 1.81
C ASP A 63 26.69 -44.70 2.12
N VAL A 64 26.95 -43.50 2.64
CA VAL A 64 25.91 -42.49 2.87
C VAL A 64 25.32 -42.00 1.56
N GLU A 65 26.14 -41.70 0.55
CA GLU A 65 25.67 -41.30 -0.79
C GLU A 65 24.87 -42.40 -1.48
N ALA A 66 25.29 -43.66 -1.37
CA ALA A 66 24.57 -44.81 -1.92
C ALA A 66 23.21 -45.05 -1.23
N GLY A 67 23.07 -44.65 0.03
CA GLY A 67 21.83 -44.71 0.80
C GLY A 67 20.86 -43.55 0.53
N LEU A 68 21.29 -42.48 -0.13
CA LEU A 68 20.43 -41.35 -0.45
C LEU A 68 19.57 -41.66 -1.69
N PRO A 69 18.24 -41.50 -1.62
CA PRO A 69 17.40 -41.65 -2.79
C PRO A 69 17.79 -40.58 -3.84
N PRO A 70 17.81 -40.91 -5.14
CA PRO A 70 18.13 -39.93 -6.17
C PRO A 70 17.15 -38.76 -6.08
N LEU A 71 17.67 -37.56 -5.88
CA LEU A 71 16.91 -36.32 -5.90
C LEU A 71 16.31 -36.14 -7.29
N ARG A 72 15.08 -36.64 -7.48
CA ARG A 72 14.33 -36.39 -8.71
C ARG A 72 14.05 -34.90 -8.78
N PRO A 73 14.55 -34.18 -9.79
CA PRO A 73 14.20 -32.78 -9.96
C PRO A 73 12.70 -32.70 -10.15
N ARG A 74 11.98 -32.16 -9.16
CA ARG A 74 10.57 -31.84 -9.32
C ARG A 74 10.49 -30.78 -10.41
N PRO A 75 9.78 -31.05 -11.51
CA PRO A 75 9.79 -30.13 -12.63
C PRO A 75 9.04 -28.88 -12.17
N ARG A 76 9.68 -27.71 -12.27
CA ARG A 76 9.16 -26.42 -11.77
C ARG A 76 8.04 -25.82 -12.62
N TRP A 77 7.69 -26.49 -13.72
CA TRP A 77 6.64 -26.06 -14.65
C TRP A 77 5.24 -25.85 -14.03
N PRO A 78 4.76 -26.62 -13.01
CA PRO A 78 3.44 -26.34 -12.43
C PRO A 78 3.47 -25.06 -11.59
N LEU A 79 4.63 -24.65 -11.07
CA LEU A 79 4.80 -23.40 -10.36
C LEU A 79 4.69 -22.20 -11.31
N TYR A 80 5.32 -22.29 -12.48
CA TYR A 80 5.20 -21.28 -13.53
C TYR A 80 3.79 -21.23 -14.13
N ALA A 81 3.14 -22.38 -14.30
CA ALA A 81 1.75 -22.46 -14.75
C ALA A 81 0.78 -21.80 -13.73
N ALA A 82 0.99 -22.01 -12.43
CA ALA A 82 0.19 -21.38 -11.38
C ALA A 82 0.37 -19.85 -11.35
N LEU A 83 1.59 -19.36 -11.50
CA LEU A 83 1.88 -17.92 -11.59
C LEU A 83 1.24 -17.28 -12.83
N ALA A 84 1.36 -17.93 -13.99
CA ALA A 84 0.73 -17.45 -15.22
C ALA A 84 -0.81 -17.42 -15.09
N ALA A 85 -1.41 -18.46 -14.52
CA ALA A 85 -2.85 -18.51 -14.28
C ALA A 85 -3.31 -17.39 -13.31
N ALA A 86 -2.57 -17.14 -12.24
CA ALA A 86 -2.87 -16.06 -11.30
C ALA A 86 -2.78 -14.67 -11.97
N ALA A 87 -1.77 -14.44 -12.79
CA ALA A 87 -1.61 -13.19 -13.54
C ALA A 87 -2.76 -12.98 -14.54
N VAL A 88 -3.17 -14.04 -15.26
CA VAL A 88 -4.31 -13.99 -16.18
C VAL A 88 -5.61 -13.69 -15.42
N LEU A 89 -5.85 -14.35 -14.28
CA LEU A 89 -7.04 -14.08 -13.45
C LEU A 89 -7.06 -12.65 -12.91
N LEU A 90 -5.91 -12.12 -12.49
CA LEU A 90 -5.78 -10.73 -12.04
C LEU A 90 -6.09 -9.75 -13.18
N LEU A 91 -5.55 -10.00 -14.38
CA LEU A 91 -5.77 -9.17 -15.56
C LEU A 91 -7.24 -9.20 -15.97
N LEU A 92 -7.85 -10.40 -15.97
CA LEU A 92 -9.25 -10.59 -16.32
C LEU A 92 -10.19 -9.91 -15.32
N TRP A 93 -9.80 -9.89 -14.03
CA TRP A 93 -10.52 -9.15 -12.99
C TRP A 93 -10.38 -7.64 -13.16
N LEU A 94 -9.20 -7.14 -13.53
CA LEU A 94 -8.98 -5.71 -13.79
C LEU A 94 -9.80 -5.22 -14.98
N ILE A 95 -9.84 -5.98 -16.08
CA ILE A 95 -10.58 -5.64 -17.30
C ILE A 95 -12.11 -5.76 -17.09
N ARG A 96 -12.54 -6.61 -16.16
CA ARG A 96 -13.97 -6.73 -15.80
C ARG A 96 -14.45 -5.73 -14.78
N ARG A 97 -13.60 -4.84 -14.25
CA ARG A 97 -14.09 -3.75 -13.41
C ARG A 97 -15.00 -2.85 -14.27
N PRO A 98 -16.28 -2.68 -13.91
CA PRO A 98 -17.12 -1.74 -14.63
C PRO A 98 -16.49 -0.35 -14.54
N ALA A 99 -16.46 0.36 -15.67
CA ALA A 99 -16.07 1.76 -15.67
C ALA A 99 -16.94 2.52 -14.65
N PRO A 100 -16.37 3.49 -13.92
CA PRO A 100 -17.14 4.28 -12.97
C PRO A 100 -18.31 4.94 -13.72
N THR A 101 -19.52 4.57 -13.32
CA THR A 101 -20.75 5.17 -13.82
C THR A 101 -20.90 6.58 -13.27
N SER A 102 -21.67 7.43 -13.95
CA SER A 102 -21.99 8.78 -13.48
C SER A 102 -22.59 8.79 -12.07
N GLU A 103 -23.41 7.79 -11.74
CA GLU A 103 -23.99 7.63 -10.40
C GLU A 103 -22.94 7.26 -9.35
N SER A 104 -22.00 6.34 -9.65
CA SER A 104 -20.92 6.02 -8.70
C SER A 104 -19.98 7.21 -8.46
N LEU A 105 -19.68 7.99 -9.49
CA LEU A 105 -18.89 9.22 -9.33
C LEU A 105 -19.66 10.27 -8.53
N TYR A 106 -20.97 10.43 -8.77
CA TYR A 106 -21.79 11.32 -7.96
C TYR A 106 -21.71 10.95 -6.47
N GLN A 107 -21.88 9.68 -6.11
CA GLN A 107 -21.81 9.24 -4.70
C GLN A 107 -20.43 9.50 -4.05
N GLU A 108 -19.35 9.42 -4.82
CA GLU A 108 -18.00 9.71 -4.34
C GLU A 108 -17.79 11.20 -4.03
N PHE A 109 -18.35 12.07 -4.86
CA PHE A 109 -18.11 13.52 -4.80
C PHE A 109 -19.24 14.34 -4.12
N ALA A 110 -20.41 13.75 -3.91
CA ALA A 110 -21.58 14.40 -3.31
C ALA A 110 -21.50 14.46 -1.77
N ALA A 111 -20.45 15.10 -1.26
CA ALA A 111 -20.29 15.35 0.16
C ALA A 111 -21.44 16.21 0.73
N HIS A 112 -21.79 15.97 1.99
CA HIS A 112 -22.72 16.81 2.73
C HIS A 112 -22.14 18.22 2.89
N TYR A 113 -22.94 19.23 2.58
CA TYR A 113 -22.57 20.62 2.78
C TYR A 113 -23.07 21.06 4.16
N ASP A 114 -22.13 21.33 5.06
CA ASP A 114 -22.41 21.84 6.41
C ASP A 114 -22.70 23.34 6.33
N SER A 115 -23.93 23.72 6.69
CA SER A 115 -24.38 25.12 6.66
C SER A 115 -23.86 25.94 7.85
N GLY A 116 -23.50 25.28 8.95
CA GLY A 116 -23.18 25.92 10.23
C GLY A 116 -24.30 26.79 10.82
N LEU A 117 -25.54 26.69 10.32
CA LEU A 117 -26.63 27.58 10.72
C LEU A 117 -27.19 27.22 12.10
N LEU A 118 -27.31 25.94 12.42
CA LEU A 118 -27.81 25.49 13.73
C LEU A 118 -26.82 25.82 14.86
N THR A 119 -25.52 25.79 14.58
CA THR A 119 -24.48 26.12 15.55
C THR A 119 -24.36 27.62 15.82
N ARG A 120 -24.83 28.47 14.88
CA ARG A 120 -24.82 29.93 15.02
C ARG A 120 -26.09 30.50 15.69
N ALA A 121 -27.15 29.71 15.78
CA ALA A 121 -28.42 30.16 16.33
C ALA A 121 -28.46 30.08 17.86
N GLU A 122 -28.19 31.19 18.54
CA GLU A 122 -28.46 31.34 19.97
C GLU A 122 -29.98 31.50 20.22
N GLY A 123 -30.65 30.36 20.35
CA GLY A 123 -32.10 30.29 20.55
C GLY A 123 -32.90 30.53 19.27
N THR A 124 -34.06 29.87 19.16
CA THR A 124 -34.95 30.01 18.00
C THR A 124 -35.80 31.28 18.16
N PRO A 125 -35.69 32.27 17.26
CA PRO A 125 -36.56 33.44 17.32
C PRO A 125 -38.03 33.04 17.17
N PRO A 126 -38.98 33.74 17.82
CA PRO A 126 -40.40 33.47 17.67
C PRO A 126 -40.82 33.52 16.19
N GLY A 127 -41.57 32.51 15.73
CA GLY A 127 -42.01 32.40 14.33
C GLY A 127 -41.00 31.76 13.38
N CYS A 128 -39.80 31.39 13.84
CA CYS A 128 -38.77 30.76 13.02
C CYS A 128 -38.66 29.25 13.15
N THR A 129 -39.46 28.61 14.02
CA THR A 129 -39.40 27.17 14.31
C THR A 129 -39.42 26.30 13.05
N ALA A 130 -40.29 26.62 12.09
CA ALA A 130 -40.40 25.83 10.87
C ALA A 130 -39.12 25.83 10.01
N TYR A 131 -38.38 26.95 9.97
CA TYR A 131 -37.09 27.01 9.27
C TYR A 131 -36.03 26.17 9.99
N PHE A 132 -35.96 26.28 11.32
CA PHE A 132 -35.02 25.50 12.11
C PHE A 132 -35.28 24.00 12.04
N GLU A 133 -36.55 23.58 12.04
CA GLU A 133 -36.90 22.18 11.80
C GLU A 133 -36.47 21.72 10.42
N ALA A 134 -36.75 22.50 9.36
CA ALA A 134 -36.36 22.16 8.00
C ALA A 134 -34.83 22.05 7.84
N ILE A 135 -34.06 22.96 8.46
CA ILE A 135 -32.60 22.92 8.50
C ILE A 135 -32.11 21.72 9.32
N SER A 136 -32.75 21.39 10.44
CA SER A 136 -32.41 20.17 11.21
C SER A 136 -32.52 18.92 10.36
N HIS A 137 -33.62 18.75 9.63
CA HIS A 137 -33.76 17.62 8.70
C HIS A 137 -32.66 17.60 7.63
N TYR A 138 -32.19 18.77 7.17
CA TYR A 138 -31.10 18.87 6.22
C TYR A 138 -29.77 18.39 6.84
N GLU A 139 -29.42 18.88 8.03
CA GLU A 139 -28.21 18.51 8.77
C GLU A 139 -28.23 17.01 9.18
N ASP A 140 -29.41 16.48 9.49
CA ASP A 140 -29.65 15.06 9.75
C ASP A 140 -29.64 14.19 8.48
N ARG A 141 -29.35 14.78 7.31
CA ARG A 141 -29.31 14.14 5.98
C ARG A 141 -30.65 13.53 5.54
N ALA A 142 -31.75 13.94 6.17
CA ALA A 142 -33.11 13.62 5.75
C ALA A 142 -33.53 14.54 4.59
N TYR A 143 -32.79 14.51 3.48
CA TYR A 143 -32.89 15.48 2.39
C TYR A 143 -34.27 15.54 1.73
N GLY A 144 -35.00 14.43 1.66
CA GLY A 144 -36.37 14.42 1.14
C GLY A 144 -37.33 15.23 2.01
N GLU A 145 -37.25 15.06 3.33
CA GLU A 145 -38.07 15.83 4.28
C GLU A 145 -37.62 17.30 4.34
N ALA A 146 -36.31 17.54 4.35
CA ALA A 146 -35.74 18.87 4.31
C ALA A 146 -36.22 19.65 3.07
N PHE A 147 -36.13 19.03 1.88
CA PHE A 147 -36.58 19.63 0.64
C PHE A 147 -38.07 19.97 0.71
N SER A 148 -38.92 19.01 1.08
CA SER A 148 -40.37 19.24 1.19
C SER A 148 -40.70 20.39 2.14
N ARG A 149 -40.03 20.47 3.29
CA ARG A 149 -40.27 21.52 4.29
C ARG A 149 -39.74 22.87 3.84
N LEU A 150 -38.53 22.93 3.29
CA LEU A 150 -37.93 24.17 2.79
C LEU A 150 -38.77 24.77 1.66
N THR A 151 -39.27 23.95 0.72
CA THR A 151 -40.11 24.45 -0.38
C THR A 151 -41.49 24.95 0.05
N ALA A 152 -41.99 24.50 1.21
CA ALA A 152 -43.24 24.97 1.78
C ALA A 152 -43.09 26.33 2.49
N LEU A 153 -41.86 26.77 2.73
CA LEU A 153 -41.53 28.04 3.36
C LEU A 153 -41.14 29.07 2.29
N PRO A 154 -41.49 30.35 2.47
CA PRO A 154 -41.03 31.39 1.55
C PRO A 154 -39.52 31.57 1.66
N ALA A 155 -38.87 31.96 0.55
CA ALA A 155 -37.52 32.48 0.63
C ALA A 155 -37.51 33.70 1.56
N THR A 156 -36.57 33.75 2.50
CA THR A 156 -36.53 34.82 3.49
C THR A 156 -35.09 35.23 3.81
N ASP A 157 -34.92 36.49 4.20
CA ASP A 157 -33.70 36.99 4.88
C ASP A 157 -33.89 37.05 6.41
N SER A 158 -35.02 36.53 6.92
CA SER A 158 -35.34 36.49 8.35
C SER A 158 -34.78 35.25 9.02
N CYS A 159 -34.91 35.16 10.35
CA CYS A 159 -34.52 33.98 11.13
C CYS A 159 -33.02 33.65 11.08
N GLY A 160 -32.16 34.60 10.70
CA GLY A 160 -30.73 34.38 10.54
C GLY A 160 -30.36 33.56 9.30
N LEU A 161 -31.31 33.31 8.41
CA LEU A 161 -31.13 32.59 7.16
C LEU A 161 -31.26 33.58 6.00
N PRO A 162 -30.17 33.92 5.30
CA PRO A 162 -30.26 34.70 4.06
C PRO A 162 -31.00 33.94 2.96
N ALA A 163 -31.70 34.64 2.08
CA ALA A 163 -32.48 34.03 0.99
C ALA A 163 -31.60 33.17 0.06
N ALA A 164 -30.36 33.62 -0.18
CA ALA A 164 -29.38 32.89 -0.98
C ALA A 164 -28.92 31.59 -0.31
N GLU A 165 -28.87 31.55 1.02
CA GLU A 165 -28.53 30.34 1.79
C GLU A 165 -29.72 29.38 1.82
N TRP A 166 -30.94 29.90 2.05
CA TRP A 166 -32.17 29.10 1.92
C TRP A 166 -32.24 28.43 0.54
N GLN A 167 -31.94 29.18 -0.51
CA GLN A 167 -31.97 28.70 -1.89
C GLN A 167 -30.87 27.66 -2.15
N LEU A 168 -29.67 27.86 -1.60
CA LEU A 168 -28.58 26.88 -1.68
C LEU A 168 -29.01 25.55 -1.02
N LEU A 169 -29.44 25.59 0.24
CA LEU A 169 -29.82 24.40 1.00
C LEU A 169 -31.00 23.66 0.35
N THR A 170 -31.99 24.40 -0.14
CA THR A 170 -33.13 23.82 -0.88
C THR A 170 -32.66 23.10 -2.13
N GLY A 171 -31.74 23.71 -2.90
CA GLY A 171 -31.17 23.10 -4.09
C GLY A 171 -30.32 21.86 -3.81
N ILE A 172 -29.51 21.88 -2.75
CA ILE A 172 -28.71 20.71 -2.34
C ILE A 172 -29.62 19.59 -1.84
N ALA A 173 -30.62 19.90 -1.02
CA ALA A 173 -31.60 18.93 -0.55
C ALA A 173 -32.36 18.28 -1.71
N ALA A 174 -32.78 19.06 -2.71
CA ALA A 174 -33.39 18.56 -3.94
C ALA A 174 -32.45 17.61 -4.70
N LEU A 175 -31.17 17.98 -4.83
CA LEU A 175 -30.20 17.17 -5.55
C LEU A 175 -30.00 15.82 -4.85
N GLN A 176 -29.80 15.84 -3.54
CA GLN A 176 -29.55 14.65 -2.73
C GLN A 176 -30.78 13.74 -2.62
N SER A 177 -32.00 14.30 -2.72
CA SER A 177 -33.24 13.51 -2.71
C SER A 177 -33.61 12.88 -4.06
N GLY A 178 -32.89 13.20 -5.15
CA GLY A 178 -33.17 12.68 -6.49
C GLY A 178 -33.82 13.68 -7.44
N GLU A 179 -34.28 14.81 -6.93
CA GLU A 179 -35.00 15.87 -7.65
C GLU A 179 -34.06 16.77 -8.45
N THR A 180 -33.25 16.17 -9.32
CA THR A 180 -32.10 16.81 -9.99
C THR A 180 -32.50 18.02 -10.85
N ALA A 181 -33.67 17.97 -11.50
CA ALA A 181 -34.17 19.10 -12.29
C ALA A 181 -34.54 20.31 -11.41
N GLN A 182 -35.15 20.05 -10.25
CA GLN A 182 -35.51 21.10 -9.28
C GLN A 182 -34.24 21.69 -8.66
N ALA A 183 -33.27 20.83 -8.33
CA ALA A 183 -31.97 21.28 -7.83
C ALA A 183 -31.30 22.30 -8.75
N LEU A 184 -31.25 22.05 -10.07
CA LEU A 184 -30.69 23.01 -11.02
C LEU A 184 -31.45 24.35 -11.00
N SER A 185 -32.79 24.33 -10.89
CA SER A 185 -33.58 25.56 -10.84
C SER A 185 -33.23 26.44 -9.63
N TYR A 186 -32.92 25.84 -8.49
CA TYR A 186 -32.51 26.56 -7.28
C TYR A 186 -31.03 26.95 -7.30
N LEU A 187 -30.13 26.09 -7.80
CA LEU A 187 -28.68 26.31 -7.68
C LEU A 187 -28.11 27.18 -8.80
N THR A 188 -28.63 27.10 -10.03
CA THR A 188 -28.10 27.85 -11.18
C THR A 188 -28.05 29.36 -10.97
N PRO A 189 -29.06 30.02 -10.36
CA PRO A 189 -28.99 31.46 -10.08
C PRO A 189 -27.86 31.86 -9.11
N LEU A 190 -27.35 30.94 -8.30
CA LEU A 190 -26.38 31.23 -7.25
C LEU A 190 -24.91 31.04 -7.70
N VAL A 191 -24.66 30.42 -8.86
CA VAL A 191 -23.31 29.97 -9.29
C VAL A 191 -22.29 31.10 -9.43
N GLU A 192 -22.73 32.33 -9.70
CA GLU A 192 -21.86 33.50 -9.79
C GLU A 192 -21.48 34.05 -8.41
N SER A 193 -22.37 33.89 -7.42
CA SER A 193 -22.17 34.41 -6.06
C SER A 193 -21.59 33.38 -5.08
N GLN A 194 -21.75 32.09 -5.36
CA GLN A 194 -21.42 31.01 -4.43
C GLN A 194 -20.75 29.84 -5.16
N GLU A 195 -19.50 29.54 -4.78
CA GLU A 195 -18.77 28.41 -5.37
C GLU A 195 -19.40 27.06 -5.01
N ALA A 196 -19.99 26.94 -3.82
CA ALA A 196 -20.74 25.75 -3.41
C ALA A 196 -21.89 25.44 -4.37
N ALA A 197 -22.69 26.46 -4.73
CA ALA A 197 -23.77 26.29 -5.70
C ALA A 197 -23.25 25.80 -7.05
N ARG A 198 -22.14 26.38 -7.54
CA ARG A 198 -21.51 25.96 -8.79
C ARG A 198 -21.04 24.50 -8.74
N TRP A 199 -20.47 24.08 -7.61
CA TRP A 199 -20.07 22.68 -7.40
C TRP A 199 -21.25 21.73 -7.47
N PHE A 200 -22.35 22.04 -6.77
CA PHE A 200 -23.54 21.19 -6.80
C PHE A 200 -24.27 21.22 -8.16
N VAL A 201 -24.16 22.30 -8.95
CA VAL A 201 -24.59 22.30 -10.36
C VAL A 201 -23.76 21.32 -11.19
N ALA A 202 -22.44 21.27 -11.01
CA ALA A 202 -21.59 20.30 -11.68
C ALA A 202 -22.02 18.86 -11.33
N LEU A 203 -22.26 18.58 -10.05
CA LEU A 203 -22.74 17.26 -9.61
C LEU A 203 -24.13 16.91 -10.16
N ALA A 204 -25.04 17.89 -10.26
CA ALA A 204 -26.34 17.69 -10.89
C ALA A 204 -26.21 17.35 -12.39
N GLN A 205 -25.31 18.03 -13.11
CA GLN A 205 -25.02 17.75 -14.52
C GLN A 205 -24.38 16.38 -14.72
N LEU A 206 -23.46 15.98 -13.82
CA LEU A 206 -22.88 14.65 -13.79
C LEU A 206 -23.97 13.58 -13.65
N ARG A 207 -24.90 13.77 -12.70
CA ARG A 207 -26.00 12.82 -12.47
C ARG A 207 -26.97 12.72 -13.66
N GLN A 208 -27.18 13.80 -14.39
CA GLN A 208 -27.98 13.81 -15.63
C GLN A 208 -27.23 13.22 -16.84
N GLY A 209 -25.93 12.92 -16.72
CA GLY A 209 -25.09 12.53 -17.86
C GLY A 209 -24.84 13.68 -18.85
N ASN A 210 -25.07 14.93 -18.45
CA ASN A 210 -24.82 16.10 -19.30
C ASN A 210 -23.34 16.48 -19.24
N GLU A 211 -22.51 15.72 -19.96
CA GLU A 211 -21.06 15.87 -19.95
C GLU A 211 -20.59 17.25 -20.47
N ALA A 212 -21.25 17.78 -21.51
CA ALA A 212 -20.93 19.09 -22.05
C ALA A 212 -21.18 20.20 -21.01
N GLY A 213 -22.32 20.15 -20.32
CA GLY A 213 -22.63 21.05 -19.22
C GLY A 213 -21.64 20.91 -18.07
N LEU A 214 -21.32 19.68 -17.67
CA LEU A 214 -20.36 19.38 -16.62
C LEU A 214 -19.00 20.00 -16.91
N ARG A 215 -18.43 19.74 -18.10
CA ARG A 215 -17.12 20.27 -18.50
C ARG A 215 -17.13 21.80 -18.51
N ALA A 216 -18.20 22.42 -19.02
CA ALA A 216 -18.35 23.87 -19.01
C ALA A 216 -18.40 24.45 -17.59
N THR A 217 -19.13 23.82 -16.68
CA THR A 217 -19.20 24.25 -15.27
C THR A 217 -17.85 24.09 -14.56
N LEU A 218 -17.15 22.97 -14.82
CA LEU A 218 -15.85 22.70 -14.21
C LEU A 218 -14.76 23.66 -14.69
N ALA A 219 -14.84 24.20 -15.91
CA ALA A 219 -13.83 25.13 -16.46
C ALA A 219 -13.63 26.40 -15.60
N TYR A 220 -14.62 26.76 -14.79
CA TYR A 220 -14.51 27.88 -13.84
C TYR A 220 -13.28 27.78 -12.91
N TRP A 221 -12.85 26.56 -12.59
CA TRP A 221 -11.74 26.31 -11.67
C TRP A 221 -10.39 26.04 -12.35
N ASP A 222 -10.26 26.15 -13.68
CA ASP A 222 -9.01 25.80 -14.40
C ASP A 222 -7.79 26.58 -13.91
N ASP A 223 -7.98 27.88 -13.62
CA ASP A 223 -6.92 28.78 -13.15
C ASP A 223 -7.07 29.16 -11.68
N ARG A 224 -7.89 28.41 -10.91
CA ARG A 224 -8.19 28.71 -9.50
C ARG A 224 -7.59 27.69 -8.56
N THR A 225 -7.36 28.13 -7.33
CA THR A 225 -6.92 27.27 -6.23
C THR A 225 -7.96 27.28 -5.11
N GLY A 226 -8.11 26.16 -4.41
CA GLY A 226 -9.03 26.06 -3.27
C GLY A 226 -9.66 24.67 -3.21
N TYR A 227 -10.56 24.49 -2.23
CA TYR A 227 -11.23 23.22 -1.98
C TYR A 227 -12.00 22.72 -3.22
N TYR A 228 -12.88 23.54 -3.79
CA TYR A 228 -13.66 23.15 -4.97
C TYR A 228 -12.82 23.00 -6.24
N ALA A 229 -11.70 23.73 -6.37
CA ALA A 229 -10.79 23.54 -7.49
C ALA A 229 -10.09 22.18 -7.45
N GLN A 230 -9.68 21.72 -6.26
CA GLN A 230 -9.11 20.38 -6.07
C GLN A 230 -10.13 19.29 -6.39
N LEU A 231 -11.36 19.43 -5.90
CA LEU A 231 -12.45 18.49 -6.21
C LEU A 231 -12.80 18.48 -7.69
N ALA A 232 -12.83 19.64 -8.34
CA ALA A 232 -13.05 19.75 -9.78
C ALA A 232 -11.98 18.99 -10.57
N GLN A 233 -10.71 19.12 -10.19
CA GLN A 233 -9.62 18.39 -10.84
C GLN A 233 -9.74 16.87 -10.64
N GLN A 234 -10.01 16.41 -9.42
CA GLN A 234 -10.22 15.00 -9.13
C GLN A 234 -11.38 14.41 -9.92
N LEU A 235 -12.51 15.13 -10.01
CA LEU A 235 -13.65 14.71 -10.80
C LEU A 235 -13.31 14.62 -12.29
N ARG A 236 -12.56 15.58 -12.85
CA ARG A 236 -12.10 15.51 -14.25
C ARG A 236 -11.24 14.29 -14.52
N ASP A 237 -10.30 14.00 -13.63
CA ASP A 237 -9.40 12.86 -13.76
C ASP A 237 -10.13 11.52 -13.64
N ALA A 238 -11.30 11.51 -12.99
CA ALA A 238 -12.16 10.34 -12.84
C ALA A 238 -13.20 10.17 -13.96
N LEU A 239 -13.39 11.19 -14.82
CA LEU A 239 -14.26 11.08 -16.00
C LEU A 239 -13.62 10.16 -17.06
N PRO A 240 -14.43 9.36 -17.78
CA PRO A 240 -13.96 8.48 -18.85
C PRO A 240 -13.47 9.22 -20.11
#